data_AF-A0AAW2VLL4-F1
#
_entry.id   AF-A0AAW2VLL4-F1
#
_cell.length_a   1.000
_cell.length_b   1.000
_cell.length_c   1.000
_cell.angle_alpha   90.00
_cell.angle_beta   90.00
_cell.angle_gamma   90.00
#
_symmetry.space_group_name_H-M   'P 1'
#
loop_
_entity.id
_entity.type
_entity.pdbx_description
1 polymer ?
#
loop_
_entity_poly.entity_id
_entity_poly.type
_entity_poly.pdbx_seq_one_letter_code
_entity_poly.pdbx_strand_id
1 'polypeptide(L)'
;MDWVRGENLGHGSFATVNLATAGRQSCGFPPLMAVKSCGFSHSSSLMNEKMILDDLKDCPEIIQCFGESCSYEKGEKLYNVLLEYAPGGALADKLRNSGGGDAGI
;
A
#
# COMPACT_ATOMS: atom_id res chain seq x y z
N MET A 1 -8.93 -15.73 0.82
CA MET A 1 -8.60 -14.33 0.48
C MET A 1 -8.60 -14.23 -1.02
N ASP A 2 -9.14 -13.15 -1.57
CA ASP A 2 -9.23 -12.95 -3.01
C ASP A 2 -7.96 -12.31 -3.60
N TRP A 3 -6.86 -12.32 -2.83
CA TRP A 3 -5.56 -11.79 -3.19
C TRP A 3 -4.44 -12.54 -2.47
N VAL A 4 -3.22 -12.41 -2.99
CA VAL A 4 -2.00 -13.03 -2.46
C VAL A 4 -0.98 -11.95 -2.13
N ARG A 5 -0.40 -11.99 -0.93
CA ARG A 5 0.68 -11.09 -0.51
C ARG A 5 1.97 -11.41 -1.26
N GLY A 6 2.60 -10.37 -1.80
CA GLY A 6 3.88 -10.41 -2.48
C GLY A 6 5.02 -9.79 -1.65
N GLU A 7 5.97 -9.18 -2.36
CA GLU A 7 7.19 -8.63 -1.78
C GLU A 7 6.95 -7.41 -0.88
N ASN A 8 7.95 -7.05 -0.07
CA ASN A 8 7.92 -5.85 0.77
C ASN A 8 8.21 -4.61 -0.08
N LEU A 9 7.33 -3.61 -0.01
CA LEU A 9 7.49 -2.33 -0.68
C LEU A 9 8.05 -1.25 0.26
N GLY A 10 7.86 -1.43 1.58
CA GLY A 10 8.40 -0.55 2.59
C GLY A 10 7.75 -0.74 3.95
N HIS A 11 8.09 0.15 4.88
CA HIS A 11 7.51 0.20 6.23
C HIS A 11 6.92 1.58 6.55
N GLY A 12 5.84 1.60 7.31
CA GLY A 12 5.43 2.74 8.12
C GLY A 12 5.90 2.54 9.56
N SER A 13 5.48 3.43 10.47
CA SER A 13 5.87 3.35 11.88
C SER A 13 5.41 2.06 12.58
N PHE A 14 4.19 1.59 12.29
CA PHE A 14 3.57 0.43 12.93
C PHE A 14 3.02 -0.59 11.93
N ALA A 15 3.30 -0.40 10.65
CA ALA A 15 2.72 -1.20 9.57
C ALA A 15 3.78 -1.49 8.51
N THR A 16 3.61 -2.61 7.82
CA THR A 16 4.41 -2.96 6.64
C THR A 16 3.56 -2.75 5.39
N VAL A 17 4.17 -2.31 4.30
CA VAL A 17 3.53 -2.24 2.99
C VAL A 17 4.10 -3.34 2.10
N ASN A 18 3.24 -4.15 1.53
CA ASN A 18 3.60 -5.21 0.60
C ASN A 18 2.88 -5.03 -0.73
N LEU A 19 3.45 -5.60 -1.79
CA LEU A 19 2.73 -5.82 -3.03
C LEU A 19 1.64 -6.88 -2.81
N ALA A 20 0.54 -6.80 -3.54
CA ALA A 20 -0.50 -7.82 -3.52
C ALA A 20 -1.11 -8.00 -4.91
N THR A 21 -1.42 -9.26 -5.23
CA THR A 21 -2.01 -9.64 -6.51
C THR A 21 -3.39 -10.22 -6.29
N ALA A 22 -4.41 -9.63 -6.91
CA ALA A 22 -5.78 -10.15 -6.84
C ALA A 22 -5.92 -11.45 -7.65
N GLY A 23 -6.71 -12.40 -7.15
CA GLY A 23 -7.05 -13.61 -7.88
C GLY A 23 -7.88 -13.29 -9.13
N ARG A 24 -7.79 -14.14 -10.16
CA ARG A 24 -8.48 -13.92 -11.46
C ARG A 24 -10.01 -13.78 -11.37
N GLN A 25 -10.61 -14.20 -10.26
CA GLN A 25 -12.06 -14.18 -10.03
C GLN A 25 -12.50 -13.08 -9.06
N SER A 26 -11.55 -12.24 -8.61
CA SER A 26 -11.83 -11.17 -7.67
C SER A 26 -12.57 -10.03 -8.37
N CYS A 27 -13.89 -10.02 -8.26
CA CYS A 27 -14.74 -8.96 -8.77
C CYS A 27 -14.62 -7.74 -7.84
N GLY A 28 -13.81 -6.76 -8.23
CA GLY A 28 -13.76 -5.45 -7.56
C GLY A 28 -12.37 -4.96 -7.13
N PHE A 29 -11.35 -5.81 -7.20
CA PHE A 29 -9.97 -5.38 -6.97
C PHE A 29 -9.18 -5.28 -8.28
N PRO A 30 -8.26 -4.31 -8.40
CA PRO A 30 -7.32 -4.30 -9.51
C PRO A 30 -6.39 -5.52 -9.43
N PRO A 31 -5.83 -5.98 -10.56
CA PRO A 31 -4.94 -7.15 -10.59
C PRO A 31 -3.72 -7.01 -9.68
N LEU A 32 -3.22 -5.78 -9.52
CA LEU A 32 -2.07 -5.43 -8.70
C LEU A 32 -2.44 -4.27 -7.79
N MET A 33 -2.06 -4.38 -6.53
CA MET A 33 -2.37 -3.40 -5.47
C MET A 33 -1.28 -3.43 -4.41
N ALA A 34 -1.29 -2.44 -3.53
CA ALA A 34 -0.50 -2.44 -2.31
C ALA A 34 -1.38 -2.89 -1.14
N VAL A 35 -0.80 -3.57 -0.17
CA VAL A 35 -1.47 -3.90 1.09
C VAL A 35 -0.63 -3.37 2.24
N LYS A 36 -1.24 -2.49 3.05
CA LYS A 36 -0.65 -2.00 4.29
C LYS A 36 -1.20 -2.84 5.43
N SER A 37 -0.31 -3.38 6.27
CA SER A 37 -0.68 -4.37 7.28
C SER A 37 -0.04 -4.09 8.62
N CYS A 38 -0.77 -4.32 9.70
CA CYS A 38 -0.24 -4.28 11.06
C CYS A 38 -0.79 -5.44 11.89
N GLY A 39 -0.08 -5.78 12.97
CA GLY A 39 -0.61 -6.64 14.01
C GLY A 39 -1.88 -6.04 14.63
N PHE A 40 -2.76 -6.89 15.16
CA PHE A 40 -4.06 -6.46 15.67
C PHE A 40 -3.96 -5.42 16.81
N SER A 41 -2.86 -5.42 17.58
CA SER A 41 -2.58 -4.43 18.63
C SER A 41 -2.44 -2.99 18.11
N HIS A 42 -2.09 -2.81 16.84
CA HIS A 42 -1.92 -1.50 16.20
C HIS A 42 -3.04 -1.18 15.19
N SER A 43 -4.07 -2.02 15.13
CA SER A 43 -5.16 -1.90 14.15
C SER A 43 -5.92 -0.58 14.23
N SER A 44 -6.07 0.02 15.42
CA SER A 44 -6.78 1.29 15.59
C SER A 44 -6.14 2.43 14.78
N SER A 45 -4.81 2.47 14.72
CA SER A 45 -4.06 3.48 13.95
C SER A 45 -4.29 3.29 12.45
N LEU A 46 -4.15 2.06 11.96
CA LEU A 46 -4.33 1.75 10.54
C LEU A 46 -5.80 1.89 10.10
N MET A 47 -6.76 1.60 10.99
CA MET A 47 -8.19 1.81 10.76
C MET A 47 -8.52 3.30 10.64
N ASN A 48 -7.93 4.14 11.50
CA ASN A 48 -8.10 5.59 11.41
C ASN A 48 -7.53 6.15 10.10
N GLU A 49 -6.37 5.66 9.66
CA GLU A 49 -5.80 6.03 8.35
C GLU A 49 -6.74 5.66 7.21
N LYS A 50 -7.34 4.46 7.25
CA LYS A 50 -8.33 4.02 6.27
C LYS A 50 -9.56 4.93 6.25
N MET A 51 -10.08 5.35 7.41
CA MET A 51 -11.23 6.28 7.46
C MET A 51 -10.90 7.61 6.77
N ILE A 52 -9.70 8.16 7.02
CA ILE A 52 -9.25 9.40 6.37
C ILE A 52 -9.13 9.22 4.85
N LEU A 53 -8.61 8.07 4.40
CA LEU A 53 -8.51 7.78 2.96
C LEU A 53 -9.89 7.64 2.30
N ASP A 54 -10.86 7.03 2.99
CA ASP A 54 -12.24 6.92 2.49
C ASP A 54 -12.90 8.29 2.34
N ASP A 55 -12.65 9.23 3.26
CA ASP A 55 -13.15 10.61 3.18
C ASP A 55 -12.51 11.39 2.02
N LEU A 56 -11.30 11.00 1.60
CA LEU A 56 -10.52 11.63 0.53
C LEU A 56 -10.61 10.91 -0.82
N LYS A 57 -11.44 9.87 -0.94
CA LYS A 57 -11.51 8.97 -2.10
C LYS A 57 -11.75 9.64 -3.46
N ASP A 58 -12.32 10.84 -3.48
CA ASP A 58 -12.66 11.57 -4.71
C ASP A 58 -11.49 12.49 -5.19
N CYS A 59 -10.35 12.50 -4.48
CA CYS A 59 -9.15 13.28 -4.85
C CYS A 59 -8.16 12.40 -5.64
N PRO A 60 -7.96 12.64 -6.95
CA PRO A 60 -7.11 11.78 -7.79
C PRO A 60 -5.61 11.86 -7.45
N GLU A 61 -5.17 12.85 -6.68
CA GLU A 61 -3.79 13.00 -6.21
C GLU A 61 -3.48 12.17 -4.95
N ILE A 62 -4.50 11.53 -4.35
CA ILE A 62 -4.38 10.68 -3.17
C ILE A 62 -4.59 9.21 -3.58
N ILE A 63 -3.76 8.33 -3.00
CA ILE A 63 -3.84 6.87 -3.22
C ILE A 63 -5.24 6.35 -2.89
N GLN A 64 -5.86 5.65 -3.84
CA GLN A 64 -7.19 5.10 -3.63
C GLN A 64 -7.16 3.96 -2.60
N CYS A 65 -8.16 3.95 -1.71
CA CYS A 65 -8.44 2.84 -0.81
C CYS A 65 -9.49 1.90 -1.43
N PHE A 66 -9.19 0.61 -1.49
CA PHE A 66 -10.12 -0.42 -1.99
C PHE A 66 -10.87 -1.14 -0.87
N GLY A 67 -10.50 -0.90 0.38
CA GLY A 67 -11.13 -1.47 1.57
C GLY A 67 -10.14 -2.13 2.52
N GLU A 68 -10.66 -3.05 3.34
CA GLU A 68 -9.91 -3.70 4.41
C GLU A 68 -10.15 -5.21 4.44
N SER A 69 -9.22 -5.94 5.05
CA SER A 69 -9.38 -7.37 5.30
C SER A 69 -8.59 -7.83 6.53
N CYS A 70 -8.97 -8.95 7.13
CA CYS A 70 -8.20 -9.60 8.17
C CYS A 70 -7.58 -10.89 7.62
N SER A 71 -6.31 -11.13 7.94
CA SER A 71 -5.62 -12.40 7.64
C SER A 71 -5.04 -13.03 8.91
N TYR A 72 -4.72 -14.31 8.79
CA TYR A 72 -3.88 -15.01 9.77
C TYR A 72 -2.66 -15.54 9.04
N GLU A 73 -1.50 -14.95 9.31
CA GLU A 73 -0.25 -15.22 8.59
C GLU A 73 0.85 -15.52 9.59
N LYS A 74 1.57 -16.63 9.39
CA LYS A 74 2.70 -17.05 10.25
C LYS A 74 2.39 -17.08 11.76
N GLY A 75 1.14 -17.37 12.12
CA GLY A 75 0.73 -17.42 13.53
C GLY A 75 0.26 -16.08 14.10
N GLU A 76 0.16 -15.02 13.30
CA GLU A 76 -0.27 -13.70 13.72
C GLU A 76 -1.55 -13.27 12.99
N LYS A 77 -2.47 -12.65 13.73
CA LYS A 77 -3.66 -11.99 13.14
C LYS A 77 -3.29 -10.59 12.69
N LEU A 78 -3.44 -10.33 11.40
CA LEU A 78 -3.14 -9.05 10.78
C LEU A 78 -4.41 -8.32 10.35
N TYR A 79 -4.42 -7.01 10.55
CA TYR A 79 -5.38 -6.10 9.94
C TYR A 79 -4.72 -5.47 8.71
N ASN A 80 -5.43 -5.50 7.58
CA ASN A 80 -4.91 -5.12 6.28
C ASN A 80 -5.80 -4.07 5.63
N VAL A 81 -5.19 -3.04 5.05
CA VAL A 81 -5.84 -2.05 4.19
C VAL A 81 -5.30 -2.22 2.77
N LEU A 82 -6.22 -2.34 1.81
CA LEU A 82 -5.92 -2.55 0.40
C LEU A 82 -5.89 -1.20 -0.29
N LEU A 83 -4.79 -0.88 -0.95
CA LEU A 83 -4.49 0.44 -1.49
C LEU A 83 -4.06 0.35 -2.95
N GLU A 84 -4.23 1.44 -3.69
CA GLU A 84 -3.64 1.61 -5.00
C GLU A 84 -2.12 1.42 -4.94
N TYR A 85 -1.57 0.66 -5.90
CA TYR A 85 -0.13 0.52 -6.05
C TYR A 85 0.41 1.67 -6.90
N ALA A 86 1.37 2.42 -6.35
CA ALA A 86 2.07 3.49 -7.06
C ALA A 86 3.43 3.00 -7.60
N PRO A 87 3.51 2.49 -8.85
CA PRO A 87 4.75 1.97 -9.43
C PRO A 87 5.81 3.05 -9.69
N GLY A 88 5.41 4.32 -9.63
CA GLY A 88 6.28 5.46 -9.93
C GLY A 88 7.38 5.69 -8.89
N GLY A 89 7.34 5.05 -7.72
CA GLY A 89 8.32 5.27 -6.65
C GLY A 89 8.27 6.67 -6.04
N ALA A 90 9.21 6.94 -5.13
CA ALA A 90 9.26 8.22 -4.42
C ALA A 90 9.70 9.37 -5.33
N LEU A 91 9.06 10.54 -5.18
CA LEU A 91 9.42 11.75 -5.93
C LEU A 91 10.87 12.19 -5.67
N ALA A 92 11.36 12.01 -4.44
CA ALA A 92 12.74 12.34 -4.07
C ALA A 92 13.77 11.57 -4.89
N ASP A 93 13.51 10.31 -5.22
CA ASP A 93 14.38 9.49 -6.05
C ASP A 93 14.41 9.97 -7.51
N LYS A 94 13.26 10.42 -8.02
CA LYS A 94 13.20 11.02 -9.36
C LYS A 94 14.00 12.31 -9.45
N LEU A 95 13.92 13.16 -8.43
CA LEU A 95 14.65 14.43 -8.41
C LEU A 95 16.17 14.21 -8.43
N ARG A 96 16.67 13.23 -7.66
CA ARG A 96 18.09 12.85 -7.63
C ARG A 96 18.59 12.37 -8.99
N ASN A 97 17.75 11.66 -9.74
CA ASN A 97 18.11 11.10 -11.05
C ASN A 97 17.99 12.12 -12.19
N SER A 98 17.24 13.21 -12.02
CA SER A 98 17.09 14.27 -13.03
C SER A 98 18.26 15.28 -13.08
N GLY A 99 19.23 15.20 -12.15
CA GLY A 99 20.38 16.12 -12.06
C GLY A 99 21.53 15.86 -13.06
N GLY A 100 21.30 15.11 -14.13
CA GLY A 100 22.30 14.84 -15.17
C GLY A 100 22.48 16.02 -16.14
N GLY A 101 23.18 17.07 -15.69
CA GLY A 101 23.65 18.18 -16.53
C GLY A 101 25.06 18.60 -16.13
N ASP A 102 26.04 17.92 -16.72
CA ASP A 102 27.41 18.36 -17.06
C ASP A 102 28.15 19.34 -16.13
N ALA A 103 29.22 18.85 -15.50
CA ALA A 103 30.41 19.64 -15.19
C ALA A 103 31.62 18.71 -15.17
N GLY A 104 32.07 18.28 -16.35
CA GLY A 104 33.48 18.07 -16.55
C GLY A 104 34.22 19.39 -16.33
N ILE A 105 35.03 19.44 -15.29
CA ILE A 105 36.25 20.27 -15.19
C ILE A 105 37.32 19.41 -14.56
#